data_AF-A0A5M9Q9N8-F1
#
_entry.id   AF-A0A5M9Q9N8-F1
#
_cell.length_a   1.000
_cell.length_b   1.000
_cell.length_c   1.000
_cell.angle_alpha   90.00
_cell.angle_beta   90.00
_cell.angle_gamma   90.00
#
_symmetry.space_group_name_H-M   'P 1'
#
loop_
_entity.id
_entity.type
_entity.pdbx_description
1 polymer ?
#
loop_
_entity_poly.entity_id
_entity_poly.type
_entity_poly.pdbx_seq_one_letter_code
_entity_poly.pdbx_strand_id
1 'polypeptide(L)' 'MKKFIFLADVILRFLFMVLAWYVYTNYWADNRMKWVGLSMVAFNIITMYFDSNYHKSKK' A
#
# COMPACT_ATOMS: atom_id res chain seq x y z
N MET A 1 -2.05 -11.74 -19.55
CA MET A 1 -1.97 -10.32 -19.14
C MET A 1 -2.54 -10.06 -17.74
N LYS A 2 -3.79 -10.44 -17.42
CA LYS A 2 -4.40 -10.21 -16.09
C LYS A 2 -3.63 -10.79 -14.89
N LYS A 3 -3.04 -12.00 -15.01
CA LYS A 3 -2.27 -12.64 -13.93
C LYS A 3 -0.95 -11.93 -13.59
N PHE A 4 -0.24 -11.41 -14.59
CA PHE A 4 1.01 -10.67 -14.39
C PHE A 4 0.75 -9.30 -13.75
N ILE A 5 -0.32 -8.63 -14.17
CA ILE A 5 -0.75 -7.35 -13.58
C ILE A 5 -1.13 -7.56 -12.11
N PHE A 6 -1.87 -8.64 -11.80
CA PHE A 6 -2.21 -9.00 -10.42
C PHE A 6 -0.96 -9.28 -9.57
N LEU A 7 0.00 -10.05 -10.10
CA LEU A 7 1.24 -10.34 -9.36
C LEU A 7 2.08 -9.07 -9.13
N ALA A 8 2.19 -8.20 -10.14
CA ALA A 8 2.88 -6.93 -10.02
C ALA A 8 2.22 -6.02 -8.98
N ASP A 9 0.88 -5.97 -8.93
CA ASP A 9 0.13 -5.23 -7.92
C ASP A 9 0.45 -5.75 -6.50
N VAL A 10 0.40 -7.07 -6.28
CA VAL A 10 0.73 -7.68 -4.98
C VAL A 10 2.16 -7.37 -4.55
N ILE A 11 3.14 -7.49 -5.46
CA ILE A 11 4.55 -7.18 -5.17
C ILE A 11 4.72 -5.70 -4.82
N LEU A 12 4.10 -4.80 -5.60
CA LEU A 12 4.17 -3.36 -5.36
C LEU A 12 3.59 -3.00 -3.99
N ARG A 13 2.44 -3.57 -3.63
CA ARG A 13 1.83 -3.36 -2.31
C ARG A 13 2.72 -3.85 -1.17
N PHE A 14 3.37 -5.00 -1.34
CA PHE A 14 4.32 -5.51 -0.36
C PHE A 14 5.51 -4.57 -0.19
N LEU A 15 6.08 -4.05 -1.28
CA LEU A 15 7.15 -3.06 -1.25
C LEU A 15 6.74 -1.78 -0.52
N PHE A 16 5.54 -1.26 -0.79
CA PHE A 16 5.01 -0.09 -0.07
C PHE A 16 4.84 -0.35 1.43
N MET A 17 4.41 -1.55 1.81
CA MET A 17 4.27 -1.94 3.22
C MET A 17 5.62 -2.01 3.93
N VAL A 18 6.64 -2.61 3.29
CA VAL A 18 8.01 -2.67 3.82
C VAL A 18 8.61 -1.27 3.95
N LEU A 19 8.39 -0.41 2.94
CA LEU A 19 8.88 0.97 2.96
C LEU A 19 8.20 1.80 4.06
N ALA A 20 6.88 1.65 4.23
CA ALA A 20 6.15 2.32 5.30
C ALA A 20 6.64 1.90 6.68
N TRP A 21 6.90 0.60 6.88
CA TRP A 21 7.52 0.08 8.10
C TRP A 21 8.90 0.68 8.32
N TYR A 22 9.76 0.67 7.31
CA TYR A 22 11.10 1.26 7.38
C TYR A 22 11.06 2.73 7.80
N VAL A 23 10.19 3.53 7.18
CA VAL A 23 10.01 4.95 7.51
C VAL A 23 9.54 5.11 8.95
N TYR A 24 8.57 4.31 9.38
CA TYR A 24 8.02 4.36 10.74
C TYR A 24 9.07 4.01 11.81
N THR A 25 9.91 3.00 11.57
CA THR A 25 10.91 2.53 12.55
C THR A 25 12.16 3.40 12.56
N ASN A 26 12.68 3.80 11.40
CA ASN A 26 13.97 4.51 11.32
C ASN A 26 13.85 6.01 11.60
N TYR A 27 12.67 6.59 11.42
CA TYR A 27 12.41 8.01 11.72
C TYR A 27 11.52 8.18 12.94
N TRP A 28 11.70 7.32 13.96
CA TRP A 28 10.86 7.31 15.15
C TRP A 28 10.80 8.68 15.87
N ALA A 29 11.89 9.46 15.83
CA ALA A 29 11.93 10.78 16.47
C ALA A 29 11.27 11.89 15.63
N ASP A 30 11.05 11.69 14.33
CA ASP A 30 10.42 12.68 13.45
C ASP A 30 8.93 12.34 13.24
N ASN A 31 8.07 13.07 13.93
CA ASN A 31 6.62 12.92 13.82
C ASN A 31 6.12 13.10 12.38
N ARG A 32 6.76 13.94 11.54
CA ARG A 32 6.34 14.11 10.14
C ARG A 32 6.55 12.82 9.35
N MET A 33 7.69 12.16 9.55
CA MET A 33 7.99 10.89 8.87
C MET A 33 7.09 9.76 9.34
N LYS A 34 6.70 9.73 10.62
CA LYS A 34 5.67 8.81 11.11
C LYS A 34 4.34 8.97 10.38
N TRP A 35 3.89 10.20 10.17
CA TRP A 35 2.66 10.49 9.40
C TRP A 35 2.79 10.08 7.93
N VAL A 36 3.97 10.19 7.33
CA VAL A 36 4.25 9.67 5.98
C VAL A 36 4.12 8.15 5.94
N GLY A 37 4.74 7.42 6.87
CA GLY A 37 4.59 5.97 6.95
C GLY A 37 3.13 5.53 7.12
N LEU A 38 2.39 6.21 8.01
CA LEU A 38 0.96 5.97 8.22
C LEU A 38 0.10 6.25 6.98
N SER A 39 0.36 7.35 6.26
CA SER A 39 -0.40 7.70 5.06
C SER A 39 -0.14 6.72 3.92
N MET A 40 1.08 6.17 3.81
CA MET A 40 1.40 5.11 2.85
C MET A 40 0.60 3.82 3.14
N VAL A 41 0.51 3.40 4.40
CA VAL A 41 -0.32 2.24 4.79
C VAL A 41 -1.79 2.50 4.50
N ALA A 42 -2.30 3.67 4.90
CA ALA A 42 -3.70 4.05 4.66
C ALA A 42 -4.04 4.06 3.16
N PHE A 43 -3.18 4.66 2.33
CA PHE A 43 -3.34 4.66 0.88
C PHE A 43 -3.37 3.24 0.30
N ASN A 44 -2.49 2.35 0.77
CA ASN A 44 -2.43 0.97 0.32
C ASN A 44 -3.72 0.20 0.65
N ILE A 45 -4.27 0.38 1.86
CA ILE A 45 -5.54 -0.24 2.27
C ILE A 45 -6.72 0.33 1.47
N ILE A 46 -6.80 1.66 1.33
CA ILE A 46 -7.89 2.34 0.61
C ILE A 46 -7.93 1.89 -0.85
N THR A 47 -6.79 1.86 -1.53
CA THR A 47 -6.73 1.42 -2.93
C THR A 47 -7.08 -0.06 -3.08
N MET A 48 -6.74 -0.92 -2.11
CA MET A 48 -7.16 -2.32 -2.11
C MET A 48 -8.69 -2.47 -2.01
N TYR A 49 -9.33 -1.66 -1.16
CA TYR A 49 -10.78 -1.63 -1.04
C TYR A 49 -11.46 -1.22 -2.35
N PHE A 50 -10.99 -0.14 -2.98
CA PHE A 50 -11.54 0.32 -4.27
C PHE A 50 -11.30 -0.68 -5.40
N ASP A 51 -10.11 -1.29 -5.48
CA ASP A 51 -9.80 -2.27 -6.52
C ASP A 51 -10.69 -3.53 -6.41
N SER A 52 -10.90 -4.03 -5.18
CA SER A 52 -11.83 -5.13 -4.89
C SER A 52 -13.26 -4.80 -5.32
N ASN A 53 -13.72 -3.58 -5.09
CA ASN A 53 -15.08 -3.15 -5.47
C ASN A 53 -15.23 -2.92 -6.98
N TYR A 54 -14.20 -2.39 -7.65
CA TYR A 54 -14.18 -2.24 -9.10
C TYR A 54 -14.28 -3.60 -9.82
N HIS A 55 -13.56 -4.61 -9.33
CA HIS A 55 -13.58 -5.95 -9.89
C HIS A 55 -14.87 -6.72 -9.59
N LYS A 56 -15.57 -6.41 -8.48
CA LYS A 56 -16.92 -6.95 -8.19
C LYS A 56 -17.99 -6.38 -9.12
N SER A 57 -17.91 -5.09 -9.46
CA SER A 57 -18.90 -4.42 -10.33
C SER A 57 -18.84 -4.86 -11.80
N LYS A 58 -17.75 -5.50 -12.23
CA LYS A 58 -17.54 -5.95 -13.63
C LYS A 58 -17.75 -7.45 -13.82
N LYS A 59 -18.29 -8.15 -12.82
CA LYS A 59 -18.66 -9.58 -12.89
C LYS A 59 -20.14 -9.73 -13.17
#